data_AF-K2EUX6-F1
#
_entry.id   AF-K2EUX6-F1
#
_cell.length_a   1.000
_cell.length_b   1.000
_cell.length_c   1.000
_cell.angle_alpha   90.00
_cell.angle_beta   90.00
_cell.angle_gamma   90.00
#
_symmetry.space_group_name_H-M   'P 1'
#
loop_
_entity.id
_entity.type
_entity.pdbx_description
1 polymer ?
#
loop_
_entity_poly.entity_id
_entity_poly.type
_entity_poly.pdbx_seq_one_letter_code
_entity_poly.pdbx_strand_id
1 'polypeptide(L)'
;MDHLIIIAGHYEDVDARILDYVDEEISMGDFILTGGEIPASAIVDSVVRLIPGVLKKDQATKNESFNINDKKILEHPQFTRPEEFMGKKVPEILLKGDHKKIEKWQMEKAMEETEKKRPDLLDPA
;
A
#
# COMPACT_ATOMS: atom_id res chain seq x y z
N MET A 1 13.36 -12.79 -12.74
CA MET A 1 14.19 -12.76 -11.53
C MET A 1 13.45 -13.67 -10.58
N ASP A 2 14.05 -14.82 -10.29
CA ASP A 2 13.25 -15.99 -9.87
C ASP A 2 13.52 -16.35 -8.39
N HIS A 3 14.48 -15.66 -7.77
CA HIS A 3 14.91 -15.90 -6.40
C HIS A 3 15.42 -14.59 -5.77
N LEU A 4 15.18 -14.45 -4.47
CA LEU A 4 15.62 -13.34 -3.63
C LEU A 4 16.22 -13.91 -2.34
N ILE A 5 17.40 -13.42 -1.95
CA ILE A 5 17.99 -13.67 -0.64
C ILE A 5 17.98 -12.35 0.10
N ILE A 6 17.33 -12.32 1.27
CA ILE A 6 17.28 -11.14 2.12
C ILE A 6 18.21 -11.36 3.31
N ILE A 7 19.18 -10.48 3.49
CA ILE A 7 20.07 -10.46 4.65
C ILE A 7 19.43 -9.55 5.70
N ALA A 8 18.88 -10.15 6.76
CA ALA A 8 18.40 -9.40 7.92
C ALA A 8 19.57 -9.14 8.88
N GLY A 9 20.07 -7.90 8.89
CA GLY A 9 21.10 -7.46 9.83
C GLY A 9 20.57 -7.38 11.27
N HIS A 10 21.46 -7.58 12.25
CA HIS A 10 21.18 -7.42 13.67
C HIS A 10 22.36 -6.72 14.36
N TYR A 11 22.14 -6.21 15.57
CA TYR A 11 23.09 -5.37 16.31
C TYR A 11 23.33 -4.01 15.62
N GLU A 12 24.59 -3.55 15.58
CA GLU A 12 24.97 -2.27 14.98
C GLU A 12 24.97 -2.34 13.46
N ASP A 13 25.62 -3.36 12.88
CA ASP A 13 25.68 -3.58 11.44
C ASP A 13 26.29 -4.96 11.13
N VAL A 14 26.32 -5.32 9.85
CA VAL A 14 27.14 -6.38 9.30
C VAL A 14 28.57 -5.87 9.00
N ASP A 15 29.52 -6.78 8.82
CA ASP A 15 30.86 -6.41 8.35
C ASP A 15 30.76 -5.77 6.96
N ALA A 16 31.30 -4.57 6.78
CA ALA A 16 31.18 -3.82 5.53
C ALA A 16 31.69 -4.56 4.28
N ARG A 17 32.58 -5.55 4.43
CA ARG A 17 33.06 -6.39 3.30
C ARG A 17 31.99 -7.34 2.78
N ILE A 18 30.93 -7.59 3.54
CA ILE A 18 29.76 -8.36 3.07
C ILE A 18 29.00 -7.55 2.01
N LEU A 19 29.05 -6.22 2.06
CA LEU A 19 28.37 -5.36 1.08
C LEU A 19 28.90 -5.53 -0.35
N ASP A 20 30.14 -6.02 -0.51
CA ASP A 20 30.69 -6.39 -1.83
C ASP A 20 29.92 -7.54 -2.50
N TYR A 21 29.09 -8.26 -1.75
CA TYR A 21 28.23 -9.36 -2.22
C TYR A 21 26.74 -9.01 -2.21
N VAL A 22 26.39 -7.77 -1.85
CA VAL A 22 25.00 -7.30 -1.78
C VAL A 22 24.68 -6.55 -3.07
N ASP A 23 23.62 -6.98 -3.76
CA ASP A 23 23.18 -6.32 -5.00
C ASP A 23 22.45 -4.99 -4.71
N GLU A 24 21.62 -4.95 -3.67
CA GLU A 24 20.79 -3.79 -3.31
C GLU A 24 20.62 -3.65 -1.78
N GLU A 25 20.61 -2.41 -1.31
CA GLU A 25 20.25 -2.04 0.06
C GLU A 25 18.86 -1.39 0.08
N ILE A 26 17.94 -1.92 0.89
CA ILE A 26 16.55 -1.48 0.93
C ILE A 26 16.20 -1.00 2.34
N SER A 27 15.71 0.24 2.45
CA SER A 27 15.14 0.77 3.70
C SER A 27 13.62 0.67 3.68
N MET A 28 13.03 0.36 4.84
CA MET A 28 11.57 0.40 5.04
C MET A 28 11.04 1.84 5.26
N GLY A 29 11.93 2.78 5.60
CA GLY A 29 11.61 4.19 5.83
C GLY A 29 12.59 4.87 6.79
N ASP A 30 12.38 6.15 7.04
CA ASP A 30 13.28 7.01 7.82
C ASP A 30 13.10 6.84 9.34
N PHE A 31 13.37 5.63 9.83
CA PHE A 31 13.34 5.27 11.24
C PHE A 31 14.25 4.05 11.52
N ILE A 32 14.64 3.87 12.78
CA ILE A 32 15.52 2.78 13.21
C ILE A 32 14.71 1.65 13.85
N LEU A 33 15.03 0.41 13.49
CA LEU A 33 14.50 -0.81 14.10
C LEU A 33 15.62 -1.57 14.81
N THR A 34 15.24 -2.53 15.65
CA THR A 34 16.21 -3.38 16.38
C THR A 34 16.90 -4.43 15.50
N GLY A 35 16.41 -4.64 14.27
CA GLY A 35 16.91 -5.66 13.34
C GLY A 35 16.16 -5.65 12.00
N GLY A 36 16.71 -6.37 11.03
CA GLY A 36 16.22 -6.44 9.65
C GLY A 36 15.06 -7.41 9.42
N GLU A 37 14.61 -8.15 10.43
CA GLU A 37 13.59 -9.19 10.28
C GLU A 37 12.20 -8.62 9.93
N ILE A 38 11.84 -7.47 10.48
CA ILE A 38 10.56 -6.79 10.17
C ILE A 38 10.58 -6.25 8.74
N PRO A 39 11.60 -5.48 8.29
CA PRO A 39 11.75 -5.09 6.88
C PRO A 39 11.72 -6.28 5.93
N ALA A 40 12.45 -7.35 6.23
CA ALA A 40 12.46 -8.56 5.42
C ALA A 40 11.06 -9.18 5.31
N SER A 41 10.33 -9.27 6.43
CA SER A 41 8.97 -9.80 6.45
C SER A 41 7.99 -8.91 5.65
N ALA A 42 8.13 -7.59 5.74
CA ALA A 42 7.31 -6.64 4.98
C ALA A 42 7.57 -6.74 3.46
N ILE A 43 8.83 -6.90 3.06
CA ILE A 43 9.20 -7.15 1.66
C ILE A 43 8.58 -8.46 1.19
N VAL A 44 8.74 -9.55 1.94
CA VAL A 44 8.14 -10.86 1.59
C VAL A 44 6.62 -10.75 1.44
N ASP A 45 5.91 -10.13 2.39
CA ASP A 45 4.45 -9.97 2.33
C ASP A 45 4.01 -9.17 1.08
N SER A 46 4.68 -8.04 0.82
CA SER A 46 4.36 -7.15 -0.31
C SER A 46 4.66 -7.75 -1.68
N VAL A 47 5.68 -8.62 -1.79
CA VAL A 47 6.04 -9.29 -3.06
C VAL A 47 5.23 -10.56 -3.27
N VAL A 48 5.07 -11.41 -2.24
CA VAL A 48 4.39 -12.71 -2.37
C VAL A 48 2.93 -12.54 -2.78
N ARG A 49 2.24 -11.50 -2.30
CA ARG A 49 0.86 -11.20 -2.71
C ARG A 49 0.69 -10.94 -4.21
N LEU A 50 1.76 -10.59 -4.92
CA LEU A 50 1.77 -10.34 -6.37
C LEU A 50 1.95 -11.64 -7.18
N ILE A 51 2.29 -12.76 -6.54
CA ILE A 51 2.46 -14.06 -7.21
C ILE A 51 1.09 -14.58 -7.66
N PRO A 52 0.92 -14.99 -8.93
CA PRO A 52 -0.34 -15.55 -9.42
C PRO A 52 -0.84 -16.72 -8.56
N GLY A 53 -2.11 -16.66 -8.17
CA GLY A 53 -2.78 -17.69 -7.36
C GLY A 53 -2.70 -17.50 -5.85
N VAL A 54 -1.89 -16.56 -5.33
CA VAL A 54 -1.87 -16.22 -3.90
C VAL A 54 -3.13 -15.45 -3.51
N LEU A 55 -3.45 -14.40 -4.25
CA LEU A 55 -4.70 -13.65 -4.09
C LEU A 55 -5.81 -14.26 -4.95
N LYS A 56 -7.00 -14.46 -4.38
CA LYS A 56 -8.15 -15.05 -5.08
C LYS A 56 -8.73 -14.17 -6.19
N LYS A 57 -8.49 -12.86 -6.14
CA LYS A 57 -9.05 -11.88 -7.08
C LYS A 57 -7.91 -11.14 -7.74
N ASP A 58 -7.72 -11.35 -9.05
CA ASP A 58 -6.67 -10.69 -9.85
C ASP A 58 -6.77 -9.16 -9.88
N GLN A 59 -7.97 -8.62 -9.58
CA GLN A 59 -8.20 -7.18 -9.52
C GLN A 59 -7.86 -6.56 -8.15
N ALA A 60 -7.57 -7.38 -7.14
CA ALA A 60 -7.31 -6.89 -5.79
C ALA A 60 -6.06 -6.00 -5.70
N THR A 61 -5.10 -6.16 -6.61
CA THR A 61 -3.86 -5.38 -6.65
C THR A 61 -3.93 -4.17 -7.58
N LYS A 62 -5.04 -4.00 -8.33
CA LYS A 62 -5.20 -2.90 -9.31
C LYS A 62 -5.95 -1.69 -8.79
N ASN A 63 -6.64 -1.86 -7.67
CA ASN A 63 -7.45 -0.82 -7.03
C ASN A 63 -7.09 -0.80 -5.55
N GLU A 64 -5.89 -0.34 -5.26
CA GLU A 64 -5.38 -0.20 -3.90
C GLU A 64 -4.58 1.09 -3.77
N SER A 65 -4.31 1.49 -2.53
CA SER A 65 -3.49 2.69 -2.30
C SER A 65 -2.14 2.55 -3.03
N PHE A 66 -1.69 3.64 -3.64
CA PHE A 66 -0.52 3.73 -4.54
C PHE A 66 -0.70 3.10 -5.92
N ASN A 67 -1.83 2.45 -6.21
CA ASN A 67 -2.15 1.89 -7.52
C ASN A 67 -3.67 1.93 -7.79
N ILE A 68 -4.19 3.11 -8.13
CA ILE A 68 -5.60 3.31 -8.53
C ILE A 68 -5.62 3.84 -9.95
N ASN A 69 -6.09 3.04 -10.91
CA ASN A 69 -6.11 3.40 -12.34
C ASN A 69 -4.76 3.96 -12.83
N ASP A 70 -3.66 3.27 -12.48
CA ASP A 70 -2.28 3.65 -12.78
C ASP A 70 -1.81 4.99 -12.16
N LYS A 71 -2.56 5.50 -11.17
CA LYS A 71 -2.17 6.68 -10.38
C LYS A 71 -1.69 6.26 -9.00
N LYS A 72 -0.61 6.89 -8.54
CA LYS A 72 -0.09 6.78 -7.18
C LYS A 72 -0.89 7.67 -6.24
N ILE A 73 -2.11 7.27 -5.88
CA ILE A 73 -2.98 8.01 -4.96
C ILE A 73 -3.49 7.09 -3.85
N LEU A 74 -4.02 7.66 -2.77
CA LEU A 74 -4.64 6.91 -1.69
C LEU A 74 -6.04 6.40 -2.08
N GLU A 75 -6.51 5.35 -1.41
CA GLU A 75 -7.88 4.87 -1.59
C GLU A 75 -8.95 5.80 -1.01
N HIS A 76 -10.14 5.68 -1.60
CA HIS A 76 -11.35 6.28 -1.08
C HIS A 76 -11.78 5.62 0.25
N PRO A 77 -12.54 6.33 1.10
CA PRO A 77 -13.04 5.77 2.35
C PRO A 77 -13.98 4.59 2.10
N GLN A 78 -13.73 3.49 2.81
CA GLN A 78 -14.53 2.28 2.75
C GLN A 78 -15.65 2.31 3.79
N PHE A 79 -16.83 1.82 3.39
CA PHE A 79 -18.00 1.70 4.25
C PHE A 79 -18.53 0.27 4.23
N THR A 80 -19.01 -0.18 5.38
CA THR A 80 -19.68 -1.46 5.53
C THR A 80 -20.85 -1.30 6.49
N ARG A 81 -21.65 -2.36 6.65
CA ARG A 81 -22.81 -2.35 7.56
C ARG A 81 -22.37 -2.07 9.00
N PRO A 82 -23.20 -1.38 9.81
CA PRO A 82 -24.54 -0.86 9.49
C PRO A 82 -24.53 0.48 8.73
N GLU A 83 -25.67 0.88 8.15
CA GLU A 83 -25.80 2.15 7.41
C GLU A 83 -25.60 3.41 8.27
N GLU A 84 -25.90 3.32 9.57
CA GLU A 84 -25.67 4.38 10.53
C GLU A 84 -24.96 3.81 11.77
N PHE A 85 -23.81 4.39 12.10
CA PHE A 85 -23.04 4.03 13.29
C PHE A 85 -22.76 5.27 14.12
N MET A 86 -23.28 5.34 15.35
CA MET A 86 -23.13 6.48 16.26
C MET A 86 -23.49 7.84 15.64
N GLY A 87 -24.61 7.90 14.90
CA GLY A 87 -25.06 9.11 14.21
C GLY A 87 -24.31 9.44 12.91
N LYS A 88 -23.31 8.64 12.52
CA LYS A 88 -22.58 8.79 11.25
C LYS A 88 -23.20 7.87 10.20
N LYS A 89 -23.73 8.47 9.13
CA LYS A 89 -24.37 7.75 8.03
C LYS A 89 -23.39 7.43 6.91
N VAL A 90 -23.58 6.28 6.27
CA VAL A 90 -22.96 5.96 4.98
C VAL A 90 -23.44 6.99 3.94
N PRO A 91 -22.55 7.54 3.09
CA PRO A 91 -22.94 8.44 2.02
C PRO A 91 -24.07 7.87 1.15
N GLU A 92 -25.15 8.62 0.96
CA GLU A 92 -26.32 8.14 0.22
C GLU A 92 -26.00 7.64 -1.19
N ILE A 93 -24.98 8.20 -1.83
CA ILE A 93 -24.51 7.79 -3.16
C ILE A 93 -24.08 6.32 -3.20
N LEU A 94 -23.53 5.80 -2.10
CA LEU A 94 -23.13 4.39 -1.96
C LEU A 94 -24.33 3.45 -1.73
N LEU A 95 -25.49 3.99 -1.34
CA LEU A 95 -26.71 3.22 -1.09
C LEU A 95 -27.62 3.13 -2.33
N LYS A 96 -27.41 3.99 -3.35
CA LYS A 96 -28.28 4.12 -4.53
C LYS A 96 -27.95 3.15 -5.67
N GLY A 97 -26.86 2.37 -5.57
CA GLY A 97 -26.48 1.33 -6.54
C GLY A 97 -26.06 1.82 -7.94
N ASP A 98 -25.92 3.13 -8.16
CA ASP A 98 -25.48 3.69 -9.44
C ASP A 98 -23.95 3.59 -9.56
N HIS A 99 -23.49 2.51 -10.19
CA HIS A 99 -22.05 2.18 -10.30
C HIS A 99 -21.22 3.33 -10.88
N LYS A 100 -21.72 4.06 -11.89
CA LYS A 100 -20.97 5.17 -12.51
C LYS A 100 -20.83 6.35 -11.56
N LYS A 101 -21.90 6.68 -10.82
CA LYS A 101 -21.85 7.74 -9.81
C LYS A 101 -20.96 7.35 -8.63
N ILE A 102 -21.00 6.09 -8.21
CA ILE A 102 -20.16 5.56 -7.15
C ILE A 102 -18.69 5.65 -7.56
N GLU A 103 -18.32 5.16 -8.73
CA GLU A 103 -16.94 5.21 -9.23
C GLU A 103 -16.42 6.66 -9.31
N LYS A 104 -17.23 7.58 -9.85
CA LYS A 104 -16.88 9.01 -9.87
C LYS A 104 -16.65 9.57 -8.47
N TRP A 105 -17.55 9.27 -7.53
CA TRP A 105 -17.43 9.71 -6.15
C TRP A 105 -16.20 9.10 -5.45
N GLN A 106 -15.91 7.83 -5.70
CA GLN A 106 -14.73 7.17 -5.15
C GLN A 106 -13.44 7.83 -5.64
N MET A 107 -13.34 8.14 -6.94
CA MET A 107 -12.18 8.85 -7.49
C MET A 107 -12.04 10.26 -6.90
N GLU A 108 -13.13 11.00 -6.77
CA GLU A 108 -13.12 12.33 -6.13
C GLU A 108 -12.63 12.24 -4.67
N LYS A 109 -13.11 11.27 -3.88
CA LYS A 109 -12.66 11.07 -2.50
C LYS A 109 -11.23 10.57 -2.36
N ALA A 110 -10.77 9.71 -3.27
CA ALA A 110 -9.38 9.28 -3.32
C ALA A 110 -8.43 10.47 -3.53
N MET A 111 -8.77 11.38 -4.45
CA MET A 111 -8.01 12.62 -4.68
C MET A 111 -8.04 13.54 -3.46
N GLU A 112 -9.21 13.81 -2.88
CA GLU A 112 -9.33 14.65 -1.67
C GLU A 112 -8.49 14.10 -0.50
N GLU A 113 -8.52 12.77 -0.27
CA GLU A 113 -7.73 12.14 0.79
C GLU A 113 -6.23 12.21 0.51
N THR A 114 -5.83 12.10 -0.76
CA THR A 114 -4.43 12.21 -1.18
C THR A 114 -3.92 13.64 -0.99
N GLU A 115 -4.63 14.65 -1.48
CA GLU A 115 -4.28 16.07 -1.29
C GLU A 115 -4.12 16.42 0.20
N LYS A 116 -5.00 15.87 1.05
CA LYS A 116 -5.01 16.15 2.47
C LYS A 116 -3.90 15.45 3.26
N LYS A 117 -3.60 14.18 2.93
CA LYS A 117 -2.72 13.32 3.75
C LYS A 117 -1.34 13.09 3.16
N ARG A 118 -1.25 13.03 1.84
CA ARG A 118 -0.05 12.70 1.06
C ARG A 118 0.03 13.56 -0.20
N PRO A 119 0.07 14.90 -0.06
CA PRO A 119 0.16 15.81 -1.21
C PRO A 119 1.41 15.55 -2.06
N ASP A 120 2.47 15.01 -1.44
CA ASP A 120 3.70 14.57 -2.10
C ASP A 120 3.49 13.52 -3.21
N LEU A 121 2.38 12.78 -3.18
CA LEU A 121 2.06 11.81 -4.22
C LEU A 121 1.50 12.45 -5.51
N LEU A 122 1.02 13.70 -5.45
CA LEU A 122 0.42 14.41 -6.57
C LEU A 122 1.42 15.32 -7.30
N ASP A 123 2.36 15.88 -6.54
CA ASP A 123 3.48 16.66 -7.04
C ASP A 123 4.77 16.12 -6.42
N PRO A 124 5.30 15.01 -6.97
CA PRO A 124 6.57 14.48 -6.50
C PRO A 124 7.67 15.49 -6.84
N ALA A 125 8.28 16.05 -5.79
CA ALA A 125 9.40 16.98 -5.89
C ALA A 125 10.57 16.44 -6.72
#